data_AF-A0A1T0AV25-F1
#
_entry.id   AF-A0A1T0AV25-F1
#
_cell.length_a   1.000
_cell.length_b   1.000
_cell.length_c   1.000
_cell.angle_alpha   90.00
_cell.angle_beta   90.00
_cell.angle_gamma   90.00
#
_symmetry.space_group_name_H-M   'P 1'
#
loop_
_entity.id
_entity.type
_entity.pdbx_description
1 polymer ?
#
loop_
_entity_poly.entity_id
_entity_poly.type
_entity_poly.pdbx_seq_one_letter_code
_entity_poly.pdbx_strand_id
1 'polypeptide(L)'
;MNVNKVALMPREKLLATGAESLTDQELLAIFLRTGIKGLPVMALSEKVLSEFGSLRGLLSANLADFCRVKGLGQTQFVQLQATKEMTKRYLSQQMNEIPTIDAPHLAVMLFQSELEDYEREVFMVLFLDNQNRLIKKEKLFFGTINQAAVHPREIIKEALKCNAAAMIVAHNHPSGKCKPSEEDRQLTRQIEQACELVDVRFVDHIIVGKGDYFSFAEEKINTDFALESES
;
A
#
# COMPACT_ATOMS: atom_id res chain seq x y z
N MET A 1 -34.61 16.69 -28.23
CA MET A 1 -35.00 16.77 -26.80
C MET A 1 -33.77 16.44 -25.98
N ASN A 2 -33.19 17.44 -25.30
CA ASN A 2 -32.06 17.23 -24.41
C ASN A 2 -32.56 16.52 -23.15
N VAL A 3 -32.21 15.24 -23.01
CA VAL A 3 -32.38 14.53 -21.75
C VAL A 3 -31.34 15.10 -20.79
N ASN A 4 -31.77 16.00 -19.90
CA ASN A 4 -31.00 16.37 -18.71
C ASN A 4 -30.72 15.07 -17.95
N LYS A 5 -29.51 14.54 -18.12
CA LYS A 5 -28.99 13.44 -17.31
C LYS A 5 -28.85 14.01 -15.91
N VAL A 6 -29.87 13.82 -15.06
CA VAL A 6 -29.83 14.25 -13.65
C VAL A 6 -28.59 13.62 -13.06
N ALA A 7 -27.59 14.45 -12.72
CA ALA A 7 -26.39 13.98 -12.07
C ALA A 7 -26.81 13.40 -10.72
N LEU A 8 -26.66 12.08 -10.56
CA LEU A 8 -27.03 11.38 -9.33
C LEU A 8 -26.23 11.96 -8.16
N MET A 9 -26.88 12.10 -7.00
CA MET A 9 -26.16 12.49 -5.79
C MET A 9 -25.17 11.38 -5.40
N PRO A 10 -24.04 11.68 -4.73
CA PRO A 10 -22.98 10.69 -4.49
C PRO A 10 -23.47 9.36 -3.91
N ARG A 11 -24.39 9.38 -2.94
CA ARG A 11 -24.94 8.14 -2.35
C ARG A 11 -25.79 7.33 -3.33
N GLU A 12 -26.57 8.01 -4.17
CA GLU A 12 -27.40 7.38 -5.19
C GLU A 12 -26.53 6.78 -6.28
N LYS A 13 -25.49 7.52 -6.69
CA LYS A 13 -24.46 7.07 -7.64
C LYS A 13 -23.74 5.83 -7.12
N LEU A 14 -23.32 5.81 -5.86
CA LEU A 14 -22.71 4.64 -5.22
C LEU A 14 -23.60 3.40 -5.30
N LEU A 15 -24.90 3.55 -5.04
CA LEU A 15 -25.86 2.44 -5.11
C LEU A 15 -26.17 1.99 -6.54
N ALA A 16 -26.18 2.92 -7.50
CA ALA A 16 -26.56 2.65 -8.88
C ALA A 16 -25.40 2.11 -9.73
N THR A 17 -24.18 2.60 -9.50
CA THR A 17 -23.03 2.38 -10.39
C THR A 17 -21.73 2.00 -9.67
N GLY A 18 -21.79 1.69 -8.37
CA GLY A 18 -20.63 1.21 -7.62
C GLY A 18 -19.65 2.31 -7.20
N ALA A 19 -18.72 1.94 -6.31
CA ALA A 19 -17.75 2.84 -5.68
C ALA A 19 -16.72 3.40 -6.68
N GLU A 20 -16.37 2.57 -7.66
CA GLU A 20 -15.43 2.84 -8.75
C GLU A 20 -15.86 4.01 -9.66
N SER A 21 -17.16 4.34 -9.66
CA SER A 21 -17.70 5.42 -10.47
C SER A 21 -17.57 6.80 -9.81
N LEU A 22 -17.23 6.85 -8.52
CA LEU A 22 -17.17 8.09 -7.75
C LEU A 22 -15.79 8.75 -7.82
N THR A 23 -15.79 10.07 -7.79
CA THR A 23 -14.55 10.84 -7.58
C THR A 23 -14.18 10.87 -6.10
N ASP A 24 -12.91 11.17 -5.79
CA ASP A 24 -12.45 11.39 -4.41
C ASP A 24 -13.30 12.42 -3.66
N GLN A 25 -13.74 13.48 -4.35
CA GLN A 25 -14.63 14.49 -3.80
C GLN A 25 -15.99 13.90 -3.40
N GLU A 26 -16.56 13.06 -4.26
CA GLU A 26 -17.85 12.41 -4.00
C GLU A 26 -17.74 11.38 -2.86
N LEU A 27 -16.66 10.58 -2.82
CA LEU A 27 -16.38 9.65 -1.73
C LEU A 27 -16.24 10.39 -0.39
N LEU A 28 -15.49 11.48 -0.38
CA LEU A 28 -15.33 12.29 0.83
C LEU A 28 -16.64 12.96 1.25
N ALA A 29 -17.47 13.39 0.30
CA ALA A 29 -18.78 13.95 0.61
C ALA A 29 -19.72 12.93 1.27
N ILE A 30 -19.68 11.66 0.83
CA ILE A 30 -20.41 10.57 1.48
C ILE A 30 -19.88 10.37 2.91
N PHE A 31 -18.56 10.34 3.09
CA PHE A 31 -17.91 10.17 4.38
C PHE A 31 -18.27 11.29 5.38
N LEU A 32 -18.18 12.55 4.95
CA LEU A 32 -18.49 13.73 5.78
C LEU A 32 -19.97 13.89 6.07
N ARG A 33 -20.84 13.30 5.23
CA ARG A 33 -22.32 13.28 5.31
C ARG A 33 -22.99 14.64 5.10
N THR A 34 -22.48 15.70 5.71
CA THR A 34 -23.06 17.04 5.70
C THR A 34 -21.97 18.10 5.59
N GLY A 35 -22.32 19.26 5.02
CA GLY A 35 -21.46 20.43 5.04
C GLY A 35 -21.50 21.16 6.38
N ILE A 36 -20.90 22.35 6.41
CA ILE A 36 -21.01 23.28 7.53
C ILE A 36 -21.89 24.48 7.15
N LYS A 37 -22.24 25.32 8.14
CA LYS A 37 -23.02 26.53 7.89
C LYS A 37 -22.36 27.39 6.81
N GLY A 38 -23.07 27.59 5.70
CA GLY A 38 -22.61 28.39 4.55
C GLY A 38 -21.68 27.66 3.57
N LEU A 39 -21.40 26.36 3.77
CA LEU A 39 -20.54 25.58 2.87
C LEU A 39 -21.10 24.15 2.69
N PRO A 40 -21.77 23.86 1.55
CA PRO A 40 -22.31 22.53 1.26
C PRO A 40 -21.24 21.44 1.23
N VAL A 41 -21.64 20.18 1.45
CA VAL A 41 -20.72 19.04 1.63
C VAL A 41 -19.77 18.83 0.44
N MET A 42 -20.24 19.03 -0.80
CA MET A 42 -19.40 18.89 -2.00
C MET A 42 -18.27 19.94 -2.03
N ALA A 43 -18.61 21.20 -1.74
CA ALA A 43 -17.65 22.29 -1.68
C ALA A 43 -16.69 22.16 -0.49
N LEU A 44 -17.19 21.65 0.66
CA LEU A 44 -16.33 21.31 1.80
C LEU A 44 -15.35 20.19 1.44
N SER A 45 -15.81 19.15 0.74
CA SER A 45 -14.97 18.01 0.34
C SER A 45 -13.87 18.43 -0.62
N GLU A 46 -14.19 19.27 -1.61
CA GLU A 46 -13.21 19.85 -2.52
C GLU A 46 -12.17 20.68 -1.79
N LYS A 47 -12.61 21.57 -0.89
CA LYS A 47 -11.72 22.39 -0.06
C LYS A 47 -10.78 21.51 0.77
N VAL A 48 -11.31 20.49 1.42
CA VAL A 48 -10.51 19.55 2.23
C VAL A 48 -9.46 18.87 1.36
N LEU A 49 -9.85 18.29 0.23
CA LEU A 49 -8.90 17.63 -0.68
C LEU A 49 -7.83 18.59 -1.19
N SER A 50 -8.19 19.84 -1.50
CA SER A 50 -7.22 20.86 -1.90
C SER A 50 -6.24 21.21 -0.77
N GLU A 51 -6.69 21.25 0.48
CA GLU A 51 -5.85 21.60 1.64
C GLU A 51 -4.86 20.48 2.00
N PHE A 52 -5.26 19.21 1.83
CA PHE A 52 -4.40 18.04 2.03
C PHE A 52 -3.69 17.57 0.75
N GLY A 53 -3.98 18.18 -0.40
CA GLY A 53 -3.45 17.85 -1.73
C GLY A 53 -4.00 16.56 -2.36
N SER A 54 -4.45 15.58 -1.56
CA SER A 54 -5.06 14.33 -2.05
C SER A 54 -5.85 13.63 -0.94
N LEU A 55 -6.68 12.65 -1.32
CA LEU A 55 -7.35 11.75 -0.36
C LEU A 55 -6.33 11.05 0.55
N ARG A 56 -5.17 10.71 -0.03
CA ARG A 56 -4.07 10.10 0.70
C ARG A 56 -3.45 11.06 1.73
N GLY A 57 -3.18 12.31 1.35
CA GLY A 57 -2.72 13.33 2.29
C GLY A 57 -3.67 13.52 3.47
N LEU A 58 -4.98 13.45 3.21
CA LEU A 58 -6.02 13.49 4.24
C LEU A 58 -5.98 12.27 5.17
N LEU A 59 -5.87 11.06 4.62
CA LEU A 59 -5.83 9.80 5.38
C LEU A 59 -4.56 9.64 6.24
N SER A 60 -3.47 10.28 5.85
CA SER A 60 -2.19 10.28 6.57
C SER A 60 -2.02 11.45 7.55
N ALA A 61 -2.97 12.40 7.62
CA ALA A 61 -2.86 13.56 8.48
C ALA A 61 -2.92 13.18 9.97
N ASN A 62 -2.15 13.87 10.82
CA ASN A 62 -2.29 13.77 12.27
C ASN A 62 -3.51 14.57 12.78
N LEU A 63 -3.93 14.34 14.02
CA LEU A 63 -5.12 14.98 14.60
C LEU A 63 -5.08 16.51 14.54
N ALA A 64 -3.90 17.10 14.83
CA ALA A 64 -3.74 18.54 14.88
C ALA A 64 -3.91 19.16 13.49
N ASP A 65 -3.21 18.63 12.49
CA ASP A 65 -3.32 19.11 11.11
C ASP A 65 -4.71 18.85 10.53
N PHE A 66 -5.32 17.70 10.83
CA PHE A 66 -6.68 17.38 10.42
C PHE A 66 -7.71 18.39 10.94
N CYS A 67 -7.62 18.75 12.23
CA CYS A 67 -8.58 19.66 12.87
C CYS A 67 -8.35 21.14 12.55
N ARG A 68 -7.28 21.51 11.83
CA ARG A 68 -7.08 22.89 11.36
C ARG A 68 -8.11 23.29 10.30
N VAL A 69 -8.61 22.32 9.53
CA VAL A 69 -9.57 22.59 8.46
C VAL A 69 -10.96 22.80 9.06
N LYS A 70 -11.52 23.99 8.85
CA LYS A 70 -12.87 24.31 9.32
C LYS A 70 -13.89 23.33 8.71
N GLY A 71 -14.54 22.54 9.57
CA GLY A 71 -15.48 21.48 9.18
C GLY A 71 -14.97 20.07 9.41
N LEU A 72 -13.67 19.91 9.74
CA LEU A 72 -13.08 18.68 10.21
C LEU A 72 -12.78 18.79 11.70
N GLY A 73 -13.45 17.97 12.51
CA GLY A 73 -13.23 17.89 13.95
C GLY A 73 -12.75 16.52 14.39
N GLN A 74 -12.57 16.39 15.71
CA GLN A 74 -12.12 15.14 16.33
C GLN A 74 -13.05 13.96 15.99
N THR A 75 -14.36 14.19 15.86
CA THR A 75 -15.32 13.14 15.47
C THR A 75 -15.01 12.55 14.09
N GLN A 76 -14.81 13.41 13.08
CA GLN A 76 -14.47 12.96 11.73
C GLN A 76 -13.08 12.30 11.70
N PHE A 77 -12.13 12.81 12.49
CA PHE A 77 -10.81 12.20 12.60
C PHE A 77 -10.88 10.77 13.15
N VAL A 78 -11.57 10.57 14.28
CA VAL A 78 -11.74 9.24 14.89
C VAL A 78 -12.45 8.29 13.93
N GLN A 79 -13.49 8.76 13.23
CA GLN A 79 -14.19 7.94 12.22
C GLN A 79 -13.27 7.55 11.06
N LEU A 80 -12.39 8.46 10.62
CA LEU A 80 -11.44 8.21 9.53
C LEU A 80 -10.40 7.17 9.95
N GLN A 81 -9.82 7.32 11.14
CA GLN A 81 -8.86 6.36 11.68
C GLN A 81 -9.49 4.98 11.88
N ALA A 82 -10.73 4.92 12.38
CA ALA A 82 -11.47 3.65 12.49
C ALA A 82 -11.70 3.01 11.12
N THR A 83 -12.04 3.80 10.10
CA THR A 83 -12.21 3.30 8.72
C THR A 83 -10.90 2.76 8.16
N LYS A 84 -9.79 3.47 8.33
CA LYS A 84 -8.44 3.03 7.92
C LYS A 84 -8.07 1.69 8.58
N GLU A 85 -8.27 1.58 9.90
CA GLU A 85 -7.97 0.36 10.65
C GLU A 85 -8.87 -0.81 10.26
N MET A 86 -10.18 -0.58 10.04
CA MET A 86 -11.09 -1.62 9.55
C MET A 86 -10.65 -2.12 8.18
N THR A 87 -10.31 -1.23 7.24
CA THR A 87 -9.77 -1.61 5.93
C THR A 87 -8.48 -2.40 6.08
N LYS A 88 -7.55 -1.97 6.93
CA LYS A 88 -6.30 -2.69 7.21
C LYS A 88 -6.56 -4.11 7.73
N ARG A 89 -7.49 -4.27 8.68
CA ARG A 89 -7.87 -5.59 9.21
C ARG A 89 -8.56 -6.46 8.18
N TYR A 90 -9.47 -5.88 7.39
CA TYR A 90 -10.15 -6.58 6.30
C TYR A 90 -9.14 -7.11 5.28
N LEU A 91 -8.20 -6.28 4.83
CA LEU A 91 -7.13 -6.70 3.93
C LEU A 91 -6.24 -7.77 4.59
N SER A 92 -5.87 -7.58 5.86
CA SER A 92 -5.07 -8.60 6.56
C SER A 92 -5.81 -9.93 6.75
N GLN A 93 -7.14 -9.92 6.91
CA GLN A 93 -7.95 -11.11 7.06
C GLN A 93 -8.19 -11.80 5.72
N GLN A 94 -8.53 -11.02 4.68
CA GLN A 94 -8.61 -11.52 3.32
C GLN A 94 -7.35 -12.29 3.01
N MET A 95 -6.16 -11.78 3.32
CA MET A 95 -4.94 -12.54 3.06
C MET A 95 -4.73 -13.81 3.88
N ASN A 96 -5.24 -13.87 5.12
CA ASN A 96 -5.23 -15.12 5.88
C ASN A 96 -6.18 -16.14 5.25
N GLU A 97 -7.19 -15.68 4.53
CA GLU A 97 -8.17 -16.48 3.79
C GLU A 97 -7.84 -16.63 2.30
N ILE A 98 -6.90 -15.85 1.76
CA ILE A 98 -6.44 -15.90 0.37
C ILE A 98 -5.61 -17.18 0.27
N PRO A 99 -6.09 -18.17 -0.48
CA PRO A 99 -5.42 -19.44 -0.57
C PRO A 99 -4.17 -19.35 -1.46
N THR A 100 -3.76 -18.17 -1.95
CA THR A 100 -2.73 -18.03 -3.00
C THR A 100 -2.39 -16.54 -3.24
N ILE A 101 -1.15 -16.11 -3.01
CA ILE A 101 -0.65 -14.81 -3.51
C ILE A 101 -0.34 -14.98 -5.00
N ASP A 102 -1.39 -15.05 -5.81
CA ASP A 102 -1.29 -15.27 -7.27
C ASP A 102 -1.18 -13.97 -8.06
N ALA A 103 -1.34 -12.83 -7.38
CA ALA A 103 -1.30 -11.54 -8.01
C ALA A 103 -0.34 -10.61 -7.25
N PRO A 104 0.71 -10.08 -7.91
CA PRO A 104 1.68 -9.17 -7.31
C PRO A 104 1.03 -8.01 -6.53
N HIS A 105 -0.12 -7.52 -7.00
CA HIS A 105 -0.87 -6.44 -6.34
C HIS A 105 -1.29 -6.78 -4.89
N LEU A 106 -1.60 -8.04 -4.57
CA LEU A 106 -1.99 -8.43 -3.20
C LEU A 106 -0.80 -8.34 -2.25
N ALA A 107 0.39 -8.75 -2.70
CA ALA A 107 1.62 -8.60 -1.94
C ALA A 107 1.94 -7.11 -1.71
N VAL A 108 1.84 -6.28 -2.75
CA VAL A 108 2.04 -4.83 -2.66
C VAL A 108 1.08 -4.19 -1.65
N MET A 109 -0.23 -4.47 -1.76
CA MET A 109 -1.24 -3.94 -0.84
C MET A 109 -0.95 -4.33 0.61
N LEU A 110 -0.49 -5.57 0.83
CA LEU A 110 -0.07 -6.01 2.15
C LEU A 110 1.09 -5.16 2.66
N PHE A 111 2.18 -5.11 1.90
CA PHE A 111 3.38 -4.40 2.33
C PHE A 111 3.08 -2.92 2.57
N GLN A 112 2.26 -2.28 1.74
CA GLN A 112 1.79 -0.91 1.96
C GLN A 112 1.04 -0.80 3.30
N SER A 113 0.06 -1.67 3.56
CA SER A 113 -0.70 -1.66 4.82
C SER A 113 0.15 -1.89 6.09
N GLU A 114 1.28 -2.59 5.93
CA GLU A 114 2.17 -3.00 7.02
C GLU A 114 3.39 -2.11 7.19
N LEU A 115 3.85 -1.40 6.16
CA LEU A 115 5.13 -0.68 6.15
C LEU A 115 5.01 0.82 5.87
N GLU A 116 3.98 1.29 5.16
CA GLU A 116 3.90 2.68 4.68
C GLU A 116 3.96 3.73 5.79
N ASP A 117 3.33 3.45 6.94
CA ASP A 117 3.23 4.37 8.08
C ASP A 117 4.47 4.34 9.01
N TYR A 118 5.48 3.51 8.73
CA TYR A 118 6.68 3.47 9.57
C TYR A 118 7.61 4.66 9.30
N GLU A 119 8.00 5.38 10.36
CA GLU A 119 8.93 6.53 10.30
C GLU A 119 10.42 6.13 10.16
N ARG A 120 10.69 4.83 10.21
CA ARG A 120 12.02 4.23 9.99
C ARG A 120 11.89 3.12 8.95
N GLU A 121 13.01 2.76 8.33
CA GLU A 121 13.04 1.60 7.43
C GLU A 121 12.73 0.33 8.21
N VAL A 122 11.83 -0.48 7.69
CA VAL A 122 11.47 -1.80 8.21
C VAL A 122 11.48 -2.77 7.05
N PHE A 123 12.27 -3.83 7.19
CA PHE A 123 12.35 -4.90 6.21
C PHE A 123 11.48 -6.07 6.65
N MET A 124 10.58 -6.48 5.76
CA MET A 124 9.58 -7.50 5.99
C MET A 124 9.63 -8.57 4.92
N VAL A 125 9.31 -9.79 5.31
CA VAL A 125 9.32 -10.97 4.45
C VAL A 125 7.97 -11.68 4.52
N LEU A 126 7.47 -12.10 3.37
CA LEU A 126 6.37 -13.04 3.22
C LEU A 126 6.96 -14.38 2.82
N PHE A 127 6.71 -15.38 3.65
CA PHE A 127 7.10 -16.77 3.42
C PHE A 127 5.92 -17.53 2.86
N LEU A 128 6.11 -18.16 1.71
CA LEU A 128 5.06 -18.79 0.93
C LEU A 128 5.32 -20.28 0.73
N ASP A 129 4.27 -21.07 0.59
CA ASP A 129 4.37 -22.48 0.20
C ASP A 129 4.48 -22.65 -1.34
N ASN A 130 4.51 -23.91 -1.80
CA ASN A 130 4.61 -24.26 -3.23
C ASN A 130 3.44 -23.76 -4.08
N GLN A 131 2.31 -23.43 -3.45
CA GLN A 131 1.14 -22.87 -4.09
C GLN A 131 1.02 -21.39 -3.75
N ASN A 132 2.13 -20.66 -3.52
CA ASN A 132 2.13 -19.23 -3.16
C ASN A 132 1.25 -18.85 -1.96
N ARG A 133 0.86 -19.78 -1.09
CA ARG A 133 0.02 -19.44 0.07
C ARG A 133 0.88 -18.84 1.16
N LEU A 134 0.40 -17.79 1.83
CA LEU A 134 1.12 -17.18 2.93
C LEU A 134 1.22 -18.15 4.12
N ILE A 135 2.43 -18.65 4.38
CA ILE A 135 2.74 -19.44 5.59
C ILE A 135 2.92 -18.50 6.77
N LYS A 136 3.72 -17.45 6.57
CA LYS A 136 4.14 -16.53 7.62
C LYS A 136 4.52 -15.18 7.02
N LYS A 137 4.22 -14.11 7.73
CA LYS A 137 4.77 -12.77 7.46
C LYS A 137 5.58 -12.29 8.66
N GLU A 138 6.72 -11.66 8.43
CA GLU A 138 7.59 -11.23 9.54
C GLU A 138 8.41 -9.99 9.20
N LYS A 139 8.46 -9.05 10.14
CA LYS A 139 9.33 -7.86 10.10
C LYS A 139 10.67 -8.25 10.74
N LEU A 140 11.65 -8.58 9.92
CA LEU A 140 12.93 -9.16 10.38
C LEU A 140 13.95 -8.10 10.78
N PHE A 141 13.94 -6.94 10.12
CA PHE A 141 14.92 -5.90 10.37
C PHE A 141 14.23 -4.56 10.59
N PHE A 142 14.70 -3.84 11.60
CA PHE A 142 14.26 -2.49 11.93
C PHE A 142 15.48 -1.59 11.79
N GLY A 143 15.46 -0.76 10.75
CA GLY A 143 16.52 0.18 10.48
C GLY A 143 16.59 1.32 11.48
N THR A 144 17.65 2.09 11.33
CA THR A 144 17.78 3.42 11.93
C THR A 144 17.22 4.47 10.95
N ILE A 145 17.46 5.75 11.22
CA ILE A 145 17.10 6.84 10.28
C ILE A 145 17.83 6.69 8.93
N ASN A 146 19.01 6.05 8.91
CA ASN A 146 19.90 6.05 7.75
C ASN A 146 19.94 4.75 6.95
N GLN A 147 19.68 3.59 7.58
CA GLN A 147 19.55 2.29 6.90
C GLN A 147 19.20 1.15 7.88
N ALA A 148 18.59 0.07 7.37
CA ALA A 148 18.54 -1.24 8.02
C ALA A 148 19.69 -2.15 7.53
N ALA A 149 20.49 -2.67 8.46
CA ALA A 149 21.46 -3.73 8.13
C ALA A 149 20.70 -5.05 7.92
N VAL A 150 20.38 -5.36 6.66
CA VAL A 150 19.71 -6.60 6.27
C VAL A 150 20.75 -7.69 6.06
N HIS A 151 20.52 -8.85 6.66
CA HIS A 151 21.43 -10.00 6.55
C HIS A 151 20.71 -11.18 5.90
N PRO A 152 21.06 -11.56 4.65
CA PRO A 152 20.42 -12.68 3.95
C PRO A 152 20.37 -13.97 4.76
N ARG A 153 21.40 -14.25 5.58
CA ARG A 153 21.45 -15.43 6.45
C ARG A 153 20.23 -15.57 7.38
N GLU A 154 19.72 -14.47 7.93
CA GLU A 154 18.59 -14.53 8.86
C GLU A 154 17.27 -14.71 8.09
N ILE A 155 17.17 -14.15 6.89
CA ILE A 155 16.03 -14.37 5.98
C ILE A 155 15.94 -15.86 5.62
N ILE A 156 17.05 -16.45 5.16
CA ILE A 156 17.12 -17.86 4.77
C ILE A 156 16.83 -18.78 5.97
N LYS A 157 17.42 -18.49 7.13
CA LYS A 157 17.17 -19.26 8.36
C LYS A 157 15.68 -19.32 8.71
N GLU A 158 14.97 -18.21 8.61
CA GLU A 158 13.54 -18.19 8.90
C GLU A 158 12.71 -18.87 7.79
N ALA A 159 13.11 -18.72 6.53
CA ALA A 159 12.48 -19.41 5.40
C ALA A 159 12.53 -20.93 5.59
N LEU A 160 13.71 -21.48 5.91
CA LEU A 160 13.90 -22.90 6.15
C LEU A 160 13.14 -23.37 7.40
N LYS A 161 13.14 -22.58 8.46
CA LYS A 161 12.43 -22.90 9.71
C LYS A 161 10.92 -23.05 9.52
N CYS A 162 10.31 -22.31 8.60
CA CYS A 162 8.89 -22.42 8.28
C CYS A 162 8.59 -23.25 7.03
N ASN A 163 9.59 -23.92 6.44
CA ASN A 163 9.49 -24.70 5.20
C ASN A 163 8.90 -23.88 4.03
N ALA A 164 9.33 -22.62 3.90
CA ALA A 164 8.94 -21.78 2.78
C ALA A 164 9.51 -22.35 1.48
N ALA A 165 8.65 -22.45 0.46
CA ALA A 165 9.06 -22.79 -0.89
C ALA A 165 9.32 -21.55 -1.75
N ALA A 166 8.76 -20.40 -1.36
CA ALA A 166 8.99 -19.13 -2.02
C ALA A 166 8.95 -17.97 -1.01
N MET A 167 9.51 -16.83 -1.38
CA MET A 167 9.40 -15.63 -0.57
C MET A 167 9.30 -14.35 -1.40
N ILE A 168 8.62 -13.36 -0.84
CA ILE A 168 8.61 -11.98 -1.31
C ILE A 168 9.16 -11.11 -0.17
N VAL A 169 10.04 -10.18 -0.48
CA VAL A 169 10.60 -9.25 0.50
C VAL A 169 10.18 -7.82 0.21
N ALA A 170 10.13 -6.99 1.24
CA ALA A 170 9.90 -5.56 1.06
C ALA A 170 10.52 -4.71 2.17
N HIS A 171 10.80 -3.46 1.85
CA HIS A 171 11.07 -2.42 2.85
C HIS A 171 10.40 -1.11 2.48
N ASN A 172 10.11 -0.28 3.49
CA ASN A 172 9.67 1.09 3.25
C ASN A 172 10.84 2.08 3.19
N HIS A 173 10.69 3.12 2.38
CA HIS A 173 11.51 4.33 2.48
C HIS A 173 10.74 5.41 3.24
N PRO A 174 11.20 5.86 4.43
CA PRO A 174 10.54 6.93 5.19
C PRO A 174 10.41 8.25 4.42
N SER A 175 11.33 8.49 3.47
CA SER A 175 11.28 9.62 2.53
C SER A 175 10.02 9.63 1.66
N GLY A 176 9.36 8.48 1.52
CA GLY A 176 8.19 8.27 0.70
C GLY A 176 8.47 7.98 -0.78
N LYS A 177 9.73 8.01 -1.23
CA LYS A 177 10.11 7.68 -2.61
C LYS A 177 10.42 6.18 -2.72
N CYS A 178 9.81 5.50 -3.69
CA CYS A 178 10.03 4.06 -3.91
C CYS A 178 11.20 3.72 -4.85
N LYS A 179 11.91 4.70 -5.42
CA LYS A 179 13.03 4.43 -6.34
C LYS A 179 14.16 3.69 -5.60
N PRO A 180 14.65 2.55 -6.12
CA PRO A 180 15.72 1.78 -5.48
C PRO A 180 17.07 2.51 -5.52
N SER A 181 17.84 2.38 -4.45
CA SER A 181 19.25 2.73 -4.41
C SER A 181 20.13 1.62 -5.01
N GLU A 182 21.44 1.87 -5.15
CA GLU A 182 22.35 0.80 -5.57
C GLU A 182 22.52 -0.27 -4.48
N GLU A 183 22.45 0.13 -3.21
CA GLU A 183 22.45 -0.78 -2.07
C GLU A 183 21.22 -1.71 -2.10
N ASP A 184 20.03 -1.19 -2.44
CA ASP A 184 18.82 -2.00 -2.62
C ASP A 184 19.02 -3.04 -3.74
N ARG A 185 19.58 -2.62 -4.88
CA ARG A 185 19.86 -3.51 -6.01
C ARG A 185 20.87 -4.60 -5.62
N GLN A 186 21.93 -4.23 -4.91
CA GLN A 186 22.94 -5.18 -4.44
C GLN A 186 22.36 -6.18 -3.42
N LEU A 187 21.58 -5.69 -2.46
CA LEU A 187 20.90 -6.52 -1.47
C LEU A 187 19.94 -7.52 -2.15
N THR A 188 19.15 -7.06 -3.13
CA THR A 188 18.24 -7.90 -3.91
C THR A 188 18.99 -9.07 -4.54
N ARG A 189 20.10 -8.79 -5.23
CA ARG A 189 20.94 -9.82 -5.87
C ARG A 189 21.49 -10.82 -4.86
N GLN A 190 21.95 -10.34 -3.69
CA GLN A 190 22.46 -11.21 -2.64
C GLN A 190 21.39 -12.12 -2.05
N ILE A 191 20.16 -11.63 -1.87
CA ILE A 191 19.03 -12.44 -1.40
C ILE A 191 18.64 -13.46 -2.47
N GLU A 192 18.53 -13.06 -3.74
CA GLU A 192 18.22 -13.93 -4.88
C GLU A 192 19.21 -15.11 -4.95
N GLN A 193 20.52 -14.82 -4.90
CA GLN A 193 21.58 -15.85 -4.86
C GLN A 193 21.49 -16.75 -3.63
N ALA A 194 21.21 -16.19 -2.45
CA ALA A 194 21.10 -16.98 -1.23
C ALA A 194 19.89 -17.92 -1.26
N CYS A 195 18.79 -17.49 -1.87
CA CYS A 195 17.58 -18.30 -2.05
C CYS A 195 17.80 -19.46 -3.02
N GLU A 196 18.53 -19.22 -4.11
CA GLU A 196 18.91 -20.23 -5.11
C GLU A 196 19.72 -21.39 -4.48
N LEU A 197 20.64 -21.09 -3.55
CA LEU A 197 21.46 -22.10 -2.88
C LEU A 197 20.69 -23.06 -1.97
N VAL A 198 19.45 -22.73 -1.61
CA VAL A 198 18.61 -23.51 -0.68
C VAL A 198 17.27 -23.90 -1.27
N ASP A 199 17.13 -23.82 -2.59
CA ASP A 199 15.91 -24.17 -3.34
C ASP A 199 14.65 -23.44 -2.86
N VAL A 200 14.79 -22.18 -2.41
CA VAL A 200 13.65 -21.30 -2.13
C VAL A 200 13.50 -20.32 -3.29
N ARG A 201 12.30 -20.22 -3.87
CA ARG A 201 12.06 -19.29 -4.98
C ARG A 201 11.97 -17.85 -4.49
N PHE A 202 12.86 -16.99 -4.95
CA PHE A 202 12.75 -15.54 -4.73
C PHE A 202 11.79 -14.93 -5.75
N VAL A 203 10.66 -14.42 -5.28
CA VAL A 203 9.56 -13.98 -6.17
C VAL A 203 9.72 -12.51 -6.56
N ASP A 204 9.92 -11.63 -5.57
CA ASP A 204 10.05 -10.20 -5.80
C ASP A 204 10.69 -9.49 -4.59
N HIS A 205 11.19 -8.30 -4.86
CA HIS A 205 11.54 -7.29 -3.86
C HIS A 205 10.70 -6.04 -4.11
N ILE A 206 9.92 -5.63 -3.11
CA ILE A 206 9.05 -4.46 -3.19
C ILE A 206 9.59 -3.33 -2.31
N ILE A 207 9.78 -2.15 -2.88
CA ILE A 207 10.06 -0.94 -2.09
C ILE A 207 8.77 -0.17 -1.91
N VAL A 208 8.34 -0.03 -0.65
CA VAL A 208 7.13 0.69 -0.27
C VAL A 208 7.46 2.17 -0.10
N GLY A 209 6.94 2.97 -1.03
CA GLY A 209 6.91 4.41 -0.90
C GLY A 209 5.66 4.88 -0.16
N LYS A 210 5.53 6.19 -0.13
CA LYS A 210 4.30 6.84 0.27
C LYS A 210 3.34 6.73 -0.92
N GLY A 211 2.41 5.77 -0.88
CA GLY A 211 1.28 5.62 -1.83
C GLY A 211 1.70 5.24 -3.24
N ASP A 212 2.93 4.78 -3.33
CA ASP A 212 3.59 4.32 -4.53
C ASP A 212 4.46 3.13 -4.10
N TYR A 213 4.87 2.33 -5.07
CA TYR A 213 5.75 1.20 -4.83
C TYR A 213 6.69 1.01 -6.01
N PHE A 214 7.72 0.23 -5.78
CA PHE A 214 8.59 -0.24 -6.84
C PHE A 214 8.73 -1.75 -6.70
N SER A 215 8.52 -2.49 -7.80
CA SER A 215 8.71 -3.93 -7.88
C SER A 215 9.90 -4.22 -8.78
N PHE A 216 10.87 -4.97 -8.26
CA PHE A 216 12.03 -5.42 -9.04
C PHE A 216 11.61 -6.42 -10.13
N ALA A 217 10.61 -7.27 -9.86
CA ALA A 217 10.06 -8.19 -10.85
C ALA A 217 9.38 -7.44 -12.01
N GLU A 218 8.57 -6.41 -11.72
CA GLU A 218 7.95 -5.56 -12.75
C GLU A 218 9.00 -4.78 -13.56
N GLU A 219 10.06 -4.27 -12.93
CA GLU A 219 11.17 -3.59 -13.64
C GLU A 219 11.85 -4.55 -14.64
N LYS A 220 12.18 -5.78 -14.21
CA LYS A 220 12.80 -6.79 -15.09
C LYS A 220 11.93 -7.06 -16.32
N ILE A 221 10.63 -7.31 -16.12
CA ILE A 221 9.66 -7.58 -17.20
C ILE A 221 9.61 -6.41 -18.21
N ASN A 222 9.49 -5.17 -17.72
CA ASN A 222 9.42 -3.99 -18.58
C ASN A 222 10.71 -3.76 -19.39
N THR A 223 11.86 -4.10 -18.82
CA THR A 223 13.16 -3.97 -19.48
C THR A 223 13.30 -4.99 -20.61
N ASP A 224 12.86 -6.23 -20.38
CA ASP A 224 12.91 -7.30 -21.38
C ASP A 224 11.99 -6.98 -22.58
N PHE A 225 10.78 -6.48 -22.34
CA PHE A 225 9.88 -6.04 -23.42
C PHE A 225 10.45 -4.87 -24.25
N ALA A 226 11.15 -3.93 -23.61
CA ALA A 226 11.76 -2.82 -24.32
C ALA A 226 12.86 -3.32 -25.29
N LEU A 227 13.68 -4.28 -24.85
CA LEU A 227 14.74 -4.89 -25.66
C LEU A 227 14.17 -5.73 -26.82
N GLU A 228 13.05 -6.43 -26.62
CA GLU A 228 12.36 -7.17 -27.70
C GLU A 228 11.66 -6.26 -28.72
N SER A 229 11.28 -5.05 -28.33
CA SER A 229 10.61 -4.09 -29.22
C SER A 229 11.56 -3.28 -30.11
N GLU A 230 12.86 -3.25 -29.76
CA GLU A 230 13.93 -2.58 -30.51
C GLU A 230 14.71 -3.55 -31.43
N SER A 231 14.40 -4.85 -31.39
CA SER A 231 14.98 -5.91 -32.24
C SER A 231 14.07 -6.30 -33.39
#